data_AF-A0A3M7I4R1-F1
#
_entry.id   AF-A0A3M7I4R1-F1
#
_cell.length_a   1.000
_cell.length_b   1.000
_cell.length_c   1.000
_cell.angle_alpha   90.00
_cell.angle_beta   90.00
_cell.angle_gamma   90.00
#
_symmetry.space_group_name_H-M   'P 1'
#
loop_
_entity.id
_entity.type
_entity.pdbx_description
1 polymer ?
#
loop_
_entity_poly.entity_id
_entity_poly.type
_entity_poly.pdbx_seq_one_letter_code
_entity_poly.pdbx_strand_id
1 'polypeptide(L)'
;MDGAVDQSASALLSLPPELRNEIWRYLLVLHPSSPSSRPNAIDRKEPRHPSPPAGPGLRDLYICANILRTCKQANAEATPILYGENTFNAHPSLLATLPSFLLSTLPVRLVRPPVTHPRVIRLIRKFSLHVRLDTDPRFTSAQAEESFNGVDELEIEVFQAMYGGCDFSVLGLFEGVRAVGRAVVRGSVGDGRYADWLARSMMCPPGEKPLGFAADGLGGGREGRDVWRDGNR
;
A
#
# COMPACT_ATOMS: atom_id res chain seq x y z
N MET A 1 6.51 -19.08 1.52
CA MET A 1 6.50 -18.53 2.88
C MET A 1 5.38 -17.52 2.94
N ASP A 2 4.29 -17.89 3.58
CA ASP A 2 3.07 -17.10 3.66
C ASP A 2 3.36 -15.81 4.42
N GLY A 3 3.47 -14.71 3.67
CA GLY A 3 3.58 -13.37 4.23
C GLY A 3 2.23 -12.89 4.78
N ALA A 4 1.54 -13.73 5.55
CA ALA A 4 0.43 -13.30 6.36
C ALA A 4 0.89 -12.04 7.12
N VAL A 5 0.11 -10.97 7.00
CA VAL A 5 0.24 -9.85 7.93
C VAL A 5 0.20 -10.49 9.31
N ASP A 6 1.27 -10.35 10.08
CA ASP A 6 1.44 -11.05 11.33
C ASP A 6 0.44 -10.48 12.35
N GLN A 7 -0.81 -10.94 12.26
CA GLN A 7 -1.86 -10.62 13.22
C GLN A 7 -1.48 -11.11 14.62
N SER A 8 -0.42 -11.93 14.73
CA SER A 8 0.19 -12.35 15.98
C SER A 8 0.72 -11.19 16.84
N ALA A 9 0.88 -10.00 16.26
CA ALA A 9 1.21 -8.79 17.04
C ALA A 9 0.06 -8.35 17.96
N SER A 10 -1.20 -8.65 17.59
CA SER A 10 -2.33 -8.47 18.50
C SER A 10 -2.50 -9.73 19.33
N ALA A 11 -2.25 -9.62 20.64
CA ALA A 11 -2.44 -10.72 21.59
C ALA A 11 -3.85 -11.33 21.54
N LEU A 12 -4.84 -10.58 21.03
CA LEU A 12 -6.20 -11.07 20.83
C LEU A 12 -6.35 -11.85 19.51
N LEU A 13 -5.69 -11.42 18.44
CA LEU A 13 -5.79 -12.06 17.12
C LEU A 13 -4.80 -13.21 16.92
N SER A 14 -3.79 -13.32 17.78
CA SER A 14 -2.89 -14.48 17.87
C SER A 14 -3.58 -15.72 18.45
N LEU A 15 -4.71 -15.55 19.14
CA LEU A 15 -5.47 -16.65 19.73
C LEU A 15 -6.18 -17.48 18.65
N PRO A 16 -6.30 -18.81 18.83
CA PRO A 16 -7.17 -19.65 18.02
C PRO A 16 -8.59 -19.08 17.90
N PRO A 17 -9.26 -19.22 16.74
CA PRO A 17 -10.62 -18.71 16.52
C PRO A 17 -11.61 -19.09 17.64
N GLU A 18 -11.45 -20.27 18.24
CA GLU A 18 -12.29 -20.78 19.32
C GLU A 18 -12.19 -19.91 20.57
N LEU A 19 -10.96 -19.57 20.98
CA LEU A 19 -10.72 -18.70 22.14
C LEU A 19 -11.17 -17.26 21.87
N ARG A 20 -10.99 -16.77 20.64
CA ARG A 20 -11.53 -15.45 20.24
C ARG A 20 -13.05 -15.42 20.34
N ASN A 21 -13.72 -16.48 19.88
CA ASN A 21 -15.18 -16.59 19.97
C ASN A 21 -15.66 -16.63 21.42
N GLU A 22 -14.95 -17.28 22.34
CA GLU A 22 -15.27 -17.23 23.78
C GLU A 22 -15.15 -15.80 24.33
N ILE A 23 -14.08 -15.08 24.00
CA ILE A 23 -13.92 -13.67 24.40
C ILE A 23 -15.07 -12.81 23.85
N TRP A 24 -15.44 -13.01 22.58
CA TRP A 24 -16.58 -12.32 21.98
C TRP A 24 -17.90 -12.67 22.66
N ARG A 25 -18.11 -13.93 23.08
CA ARG A 25 -19.30 -14.32 23.85
C ARG A 25 -19.38 -13.58 25.17
N TYR A 26 -18.31 -13.51 25.95
CA TYR A 26 -18.28 -12.75 27.20
C TYR A 26 -18.59 -11.26 27.04
N LEU A 27 -18.16 -10.66 25.93
CA LEU A 27 -18.36 -9.23 25.67
C LEU A 27 -19.72 -8.88 25.06
N LEU A 28 -20.28 -9.78 24.24
CA LEU A 28 -21.44 -9.49 23.39
C LEU A 28 -22.71 -10.24 23.80
N VAL A 29 -22.60 -11.29 24.61
CA VAL A 29 -23.76 -12.00 25.16
C VAL A 29 -24.09 -11.42 26.52
N LEU A 30 -25.37 -11.14 26.73
CA LEU A 30 -25.87 -10.67 28.00
C LEU A 30 -25.88 -11.83 29.01
N HIS A 31 -25.02 -11.77 30.01
CA HIS A 31 -25.04 -12.73 31.11
C HIS A 31 -25.87 -12.15 32.27
N PRO A 32 -27.06 -12.69 32.58
CA PRO A 32 -27.73 -12.34 33.82
C PRO A 32 -26.82 -12.78 34.97
N SER A 33 -26.38 -11.83 35.79
CA SER A 33 -25.48 -12.10 36.90
C SER A 33 -26.06 -13.19 37.81
N SER A 34 -25.37 -14.34 37.90
CA SER A 34 -25.51 -15.24 39.04
C SER A 34 -25.00 -14.50 40.29
N PRO A 35 -25.70 -14.54 41.43
CA PRO A 35 -25.30 -13.80 42.60
C PRO A 35 -24.00 -14.35 43.18
N SER A 36 -22.98 -13.47 43.26
CA SER A 36 -21.77 -13.55 44.08
C SER A 36 -20.62 -14.47 43.63
N SER A 37 -19.53 -13.83 43.20
CA SER A 37 -18.21 -14.08 43.77
C SER A 37 -17.35 -12.83 43.52
N ARG A 38 -17.36 -11.93 44.51
CA ARG A 38 -16.32 -10.91 44.62
C ARG A 38 -15.03 -11.64 44.98
N PRO A 39 -13.92 -11.51 44.25
CA PRO A 39 -12.62 -11.86 44.80
C PRO A 39 -12.34 -10.86 45.92
N ASN A 40 -12.02 -11.39 47.10
CA ASN A 40 -11.81 -10.66 48.36
C ASN A 40 -11.05 -9.34 48.17
N ALA A 41 -11.76 -8.22 48.26
CA ALA A 41 -11.14 -6.93 48.53
C ALA A 41 -10.67 -6.98 49.99
N ILE A 42 -9.36 -7.02 50.15
CA ILE A 42 -8.65 -6.93 51.41
C ILE A 42 -9.19 -5.74 52.21
N ASP A 43 -9.52 -6.04 53.45
CA ASP A 43 -9.81 -5.17 54.57
C ASP A 43 -9.23 -3.75 54.46
N ARG A 44 -10.09 -2.78 54.13
CA ARG A 44 -9.84 -1.36 54.40
C ARG A 44 -11.07 -0.76 55.07
N LYS A 45 -10.90 -0.56 56.37
CA LYS A 45 -11.76 0.15 57.34
C LYS A 45 -12.20 1.53 56.82
N GLU A 46 -13.51 1.70 56.65
CA GLU A 46 -14.41 2.89 56.78
C GLU A 46 -13.93 4.32 56.37
N PRO A 47 -14.80 5.23 55.85
CA PRO A 47 -15.90 5.77 56.67
C PRO A 47 -17.27 5.92 55.99
N ARG A 48 -18.26 5.95 56.87
CA ARG A 48 -19.71 6.01 56.69
C ARG A 48 -20.16 7.27 55.94
N HIS A 49 -20.92 7.10 54.86
CA HIS A 49 -21.87 8.09 54.36
C HIS A 49 -23.22 7.42 54.11
N PRO A 50 -24.35 8.07 54.47
CA PRO A 50 -25.67 7.44 54.44
C PRO A 50 -26.19 7.30 52.99
N SER A 51 -26.56 6.08 52.64
CA SER A 51 -27.13 5.70 51.35
C SER A 51 -28.60 6.12 51.20
N PRO A 52 -29.06 6.53 49.99
CA PRO A 52 -30.48 6.48 49.64
C PRO A 52 -30.94 5.01 49.47
N PRO A 53 -32.25 4.72 49.59
CA PRO A 53 -32.75 3.37 49.70
C PRO A 53 -32.56 2.56 48.41
N ALA A 54 -32.14 1.32 48.59
CA ALA A 54 -31.97 0.31 47.57
C ALA A 54 -33.32 -0.04 46.91
N GLY A 55 -33.50 0.36 45.65
CA GLY A 55 -34.42 -0.31 44.74
C GLY A 55 -33.81 -1.66 44.28
N PRO A 56 -34.61 -2.73 44.14
CA PRO A 56 -34.11 -4.01 43.67
C PRO A 56 -33.81 -3.96 42.16
N GLY A 57 -32.59 -4.34 41.77
CA GLY A 57 -32.47 -5.40 40.75
C GLY A 57 -31.99 -5.07 39.33
N LEU A 58 -31.30 -3.96 39.05
CA LEU A 58 -30.49 -3.85 37.83
C LEU A 58 -29.01 -3.71 38.20
N ARG A 59 -28.45 -4.78 38.78
CA ARG A 59 -26.98 -4.90 38.89
C ARG A 59 -26.46 -5.17 37.48
N ASP A 60 -25.92 -4.12 36.86
CA ASP A 60 -25.00 -4.06 35.72
C ASP A 60 -25.08 -5.20 34.69
N LEU A 61 -26.19 -5.24 33.96
CA LEU A 61 -26.29 -5.91 32.66
C LEU A 61 -25.52 -5.08 31.62
N TYR A 62 -24.20 -5.23 31.56
CA TYR A 62 -23.35 -4.48 30.64
C TYR A 62 -23.01 -5.30 29.39
N ILE A 63 -23.49 -4.86 28.22
CA ILE A 63 -23.11 -5.41 26.92
C ILE A 63 -22.08 -4.48 26.28
N CYS A 64 -20.92 -5.02 25.91
CA CYS A 64 -19.83 -4.25 25.29
C CYS A 64 -20.00 -4.09 23.77
N ALA A 65 -21.22 -3.88 23.26
CA ALA A 65 -21.50 -3.81 21.82
C ALA A 65 -20.70 -2.70 21.09
N ASN A 66 -20.28 -1.67 21.82
CA ASN A 66 -19.43 -0.59 21.32
C ASN A 66 -18.12 -1.10 20.68
N ILE A 67 -17.59 -2.25 21.10
CA ILE A 67 -16.38 -2.82 20.50
C ILE A 67 -16.54 -3.07 18.99
N LEU A 68 -17.72 -3.52 18.55
CA LEU A 68 -18.00 -3.77 17.15
C LEU A 68 -18.03 -2.47 16.34
N ARG A 69 -18.63 -1.41 16.92
CA ARG A 69 -18.65 -0.08 16.32
C ARG A 69 -17.25 0.48 16.22
N THR A 70 -16.47 0.43 17.30
CA THR A 70 -15.10 0.94 17.33
C THR A 70 -14.21 0.21 16.33
N CYS A 71 -14.25 -1.12 16.26
CA CYS A 71 -13.47 -1.88 15.28
C CYS A 71 -13.86 -1.54 13.84
N LYS A 72 -15.17 -1.40 13.53
CA LYS A 72 -15.62 -0.97 12.20
C LYS A 72 -15.20 0.46 11.87
N GLN A 73 -15.33 1.37 12.82
CA GLN A 73 -14.97 2.78 12.65
C GLN A 73 -13.46 2.93 12.42
N ALA A 74 -12.64 2.34 13.28
CA ALA A 74 -11.19 2.36 13.13
C ALA A 74 -10.75 1.72 11.80
N ASN A 75 -11.39 0.62 11.38
CA ASN A 75 -11.12 0.03 10.07
C ASN A 75 -11.48 1.00 8.94
N ALA A 76 -12.65 1.64 8.98
CA ALA A 76 -13.09 2.57 7.96
C ALA A 76 -12.19 3.81 7.85
N GLU A 77 -11.73 4.35 8.98
CA GLU A 77 -10.85 5.52 9.05
C GLU A 77 -9.41 5.18 8.64
N ALA A 78 -8.87 4.05 9.10
CA ALA A 78 -7.47 3.70 8.86
C ALA A 78 -7.21 3.04 7.50
N THR A 79 -8.21 2.40 6.89
CA THR A 79 -8.06 1.77 5.56
C THR A 79 -7.56 2.74 4.49
N PRO A 80 -8.18 3.92 4.25
CA PRO A 80 -7.69 4.85 3.23
C PRO A 80 -6.29 5.39 3.54
N ILE A 81 -5.91 5.54 4.82
CA ILE A 81 -4.57 5.96 5.23
C ILE A 81 -3.55 4.88 4.84
N LEU A 82 -3.79 3.62 5.22
CA LEU A 82 -2.87 2.51 4.93
C LEU A 82 -2.64 2.36 3.42
N TYR A 83 -3.71 2.35 2.62
CA TYR A 83 -3.59 2.07 1.19
C TYR A 83 -3.25 3.32 0.36
N GLY A 84 -3.72 4.51 0.76
CA GLY A 84 -3.52 5.75 0.00
C GLY A 84 -2.19 6.45 0.30
N GLU A 85 -1.68 6.37 1.52
CA GLU A 85 -0.49 7.12 1.90
C GLU A 85 0.81 6.33 1.76
N ASN A 86 0.74 5.00 1.75
CA ASN A 86 1.92 4.13 1.60
C ASN A 86 2.19 3.78 0.15
N THR A 87 3.46 3.49 -0.15
CA THR A 87 3.89 3.04 -1.48
C THR A 87 3.72 1.54 -1.62
N PHE A 88 3.21 1.12 -2.78
CA PHE A 88 3.05 -0.28 -3.14
C PHE A 88 3.95 -0.64 -4.32
N ASN A 89 4.53 -1.84 -4.26
CA ASN A 89 5.27 -2.40 -5.35
C ASN A 89 4.30 -2.93 -6.44
N ALA A 90 4.34 -2.33 -7.62
CA ALA A 90 3.64 -2.82 -8.79
C ALA A 90 4.29 -4.10 -9.32
N HIS A 91 3.47 -5.00 -9.87
CA HIS A 91 3.98 -6.24 -10.46
C HIS A 91 4.64 -5.95 -11.82
N PRO A 92 5.81 -6.53 -12.15
CA PRO A 92 6.56 -6.19 -13.36
C PRO A 92 5.78 -6.42 -14.67
N SER A 93 4.85 -7.38 -14.70
CA SER A 93 4.01 -7.67 -15.89
C SER A 93 2.53 -7.37 -15.72
N LEU A 94 2.06 -7.20 -14.47
CA LEU A 94 0.63 -7.02 -14.16
C LEU A 94 0.33 -5.62 -13.59
N LEU A 95 1.38 -4.80 -13.45
CA LEU A 95 1.32 -3.39 -13.09
C LEU A 95 0.53 -3.18 -11.78
N ALA A 96 -0.51 -2.34 -11.81
CA ALA A 96 -1.32 -2.00 -10.65
C ALA A 96 -2.37 -3.08 -10.29
N THR A 97 -2.47 -4.18 -11.04
CA THR A 97 -3.49 -5.23 -10.82
C THR A 97 -3.21 -6.07 -9.57
N LEU A 98 -1.94 -6.32 -9.26
CA LEU A 98 -1.50 -7.09 -8.09
C LEU A 98 -0.42 -6.35 -7.31
N PRO A 99 -0.78 -5.24 -6.63
CA PRO A 99 0.18 -4.44 -5.89
C PRO A 99 0.54 -5.12 -4.58
N SER A 100 1.82 -5.12 -4.24
CA SER A 100 2.34 -5.65 -2.98
C SER A 100 2.77 -4.51 -2.06
N PHE A 101 2.44 -4.57 -0.76
CA PHE A 101 2.88 -3.53 0.18
C PHE A 101 4.41 -3.47 0.25
N LEU A 102 5.00 -2.31 -0.04
CA LEU A 102 6.45 -2.12 -0.04
C LEU A 102 6.92 -1.69 1.36
N LEU A 103 7.73 -2.53 2.00
CA LEU A 103 8.25 -2.26 3.35
C LEU A 103 9.60 -1.56 3.30
N SER A 104 10.47 -1.99 2.40
CA SER A 104 11.79 -1.40 2.20
C SER A 104 12.27 -1.65 0.78
N THR A 105 13.00 -0.70 0.23
CA THR A 105 13.71 -0.85 -1.04
C THR A 105 15.15 -1.32 -0.88
N LEU A 106 15.73 -1.25 0.33
CA LEU A 106 17.14 -1.57 0.60
C LEU A 106 17.32 -2.49 1.82
N PRO A 107 18.34 -3.39 1.81
CA PRO A 107 19.24 -3.74 0.69
C PRO A 107 18.58 -4.67 -0.34
N VAL A 108 17.46 -5.30 0.03
CA VAL A 108 16.62 -6.13 -0.83
C VAL A 108 15.20 -5.59 -0.74
N ARG A 109 14.51 -5.53 -1.87
CA ARG A 109 13.13 -5.08 -1.94
C ARG A 109 12.24 -6.03 -1.14
N LEU A 110 11.80 -5.58 0.03
CA LEU A 110 10.96 -6.36 0.94
C LEU A 110 9.51 -5.98 0.72
N VAL A 111 8.70 -6.96 0.32
CA VAL A 111 7.29 -6.77 0.02
C VAL A 111 6.43 -7.78 0.77
N ARG A 112 5.18 -7.40 1.06
CA ARG A 112 4.14 -8.33 1.51
C ARG A 112 3.47 -9.03 0.32
N PRO A 113 2.68 -10.09 0.55
CA PRO A 113 1.88 -10.71 -0.49
C PRO A 113 0.99 -9.68 -1.20
N PRO A 114 0.66 -9.93 -2.48
CA PRO A 114 -0.17 -9.01 -3.25
C PRO A 114 -1.53 -8.77 -2.60
N VAL A 115 -1.99 -7.53 -2.68
CA VAL A 115 -3.35 -7.14 -2.31
C VAL A 115 -4.29 -7.66 -3.38
N THR A 116 -5.23 -8.54 -2.99
CA THR A 116 -6.16 -9.20 -3.90
C THR A 116 -7.56 -8.58 -3.91
N HIS A 117 -7.88 -7.75 -2.92
CA HIS A 117 -9.24 -7.24 -2.72
C HIS A 117 -9.49 -5.99 -3.57
N PRO A 118 -10.39 -6.02 -4.58
CA PRO A 118 -10.58 -4.91 -5.52
C PRO A 118 -10.96 -3.58 -4.86
N ARG A 119 -11.70 -3.66 -3.74
CA ARG A 119 -12.15 -2.48 -2.99
C ARG A 119 -10.99 -1.65 -2.44
N VAL A 120 -9.91 -2.28 -1.99
CA VAL A 120 -8.75 -1.58 -1.42
C VAL A 120 -7.69 -1.26 -2.47
N ILE A 121 -7.62 -2.03 -3.57
CA ILE A 121 -6.71 -1.74 -4.69
C ILE A 121 -6.98 -0.33 -5.25
N ARG A 122 -8.25 0.07 -5.35
CA ARG A 122 -8.67 1.41 -5.80
C ARG A 122 -8.23 2.56 -4.88
N LEU A 123 -7.84 2.26 -3.65
CA LEU A 123 -7.33 3.26 -2.70
C LEU A 123 -5.82 3.47 -2.85
N ILE A 124 -5.12 2.58 -3.55
CA ILE A 124 -3.67 2.65 -3.73
C ILE A 124 -3.35 3.70 -4.78
N ARG A 125 -2.54 4.69 -4.38
CA ARG A 125 -2.18 5.85 -5.22
C ARG A 125 -0.70 6.07 -5.39
N LYS A 126 0.14 5.32 -4.68
CA LYS A 126 1.59 5.46 -4.72
C LYS A 126 2.22 4.13 -5.12
N PHE A 127 2.93 4.13 -6.23
CA PHE A 127 3.51 2.92 -6.81
C PHE A 127 5.02 3.03 -6.95
N SER A 128 5.70 1.91 -6.74
CA SER A 128 7.09 1.69 -7.14
C SER A 128 7.13 0.46 -8.04
N LEU A 129 7.75 0.58 -9.20
CA LEU A 129 7.84 -0.47 -10.22
C LEU A 129 9.30 -0.72 -10.53
N HIS A 130 9.70 -1.99 -10.52
CA HIS A 130 11.03 -2.40 -10.95
C HIS A 130 10.93 -3.00 -12.37
N VAL A 131 11.59 -2.36 -13.32
CA VAL A 131 11.56 -2.70 -14.75
C VAL A 131 12.93 -3.21 -15.20
N ARG A 132 12.93 -4.37 -15.86
CA ARG A 132 14.10 -4.91 -16.53
C ARG A 132 14.11 -4.45 -17.99
N LEU A 133 15.21 -3.86 -18.43
CA LEU A 133 15.39 -3.44 -19.83
C LEU A 133 15.75 -4.61 -20.76
N ASP A 134 16.29 -5.68 -20.20
CA ASP A 134 16.81 -6.83 -20.94
C ASP A 134 15.75 -7.93 -21.18
N THR A 135 14.52 -7.72 -20.75
CA THR A 135 13.44 -8.71 -20.81
C THR A 135 12.17 -8.07 -21.35
N ASP A 136 11.38 -8.84 -22.10
CA ASP A 136 10.04 -8.42 -22.49
C ASP A 136 9.16 -8.17 -21.23
N PRO A 137 8.64 -6.95 -21.03
CA PRO A 137 7.79 -6.60 -19.89
C PRO A 137 6.47 -7.37 -19.83
N ARG A 138 5.99 -7.91 -20.95
CA ARG A 138 4.67 -8.58 -21.09
C ARG A 138 3.46 -7.70 -20.77
N PHE A 139 3.60 -6.39 -20.92
CA PHE A 139 2.48 -5.44 -20.89
C PHE A 139 2.61 -4.44 -22.03
N THR A 140 1.50 -3.81 -22.38
CA THR A 140 1.39 -2.81 -23.45
C THR A 140 1.34 -1.39 -22.88
N SER A 141 1.57 -0.37 -23.72
CA SER A 141 1.46 1.03 -23.30
C SER A 141 0.07 1.37 -22.77
N ALA A 142 -0.99 0.85 -23.41
CA ALA A 142 -2.37 1.03 -22.96
C ALA A 142 -2.61 0.49 -21.53
N GLN A 143 -2.00 -0.65 -21.18
CA GLN A 143 -2.09 -1.20 -19.83
C GLN A 143 -1.32 -0.35 -18.81
N ALA A 144 -0.19 0.25 -19.21
CA ALA A 144 0.56 1.19 -18.37
C ALA A 144 -0.25 2.47 -18.11
N GLU A 145 -0.89 3.01 -19.14
CA GLU A 145 -1.79 4.15 -19.03
C GLU A 145 -2.98 3.86 -18.10
N GLU A 146 -3.66 2.73 -18.29
CA GLU A 146 -4.77 2.31 -17.43
C GLU A 146 -4.35 2.13 -15.98
N SER A 147 -3.13 1.63 -15.74
CA SER A 147 -2.63 1.34 -14.40
C SER A 147 -2.18 2.56 -13.62
N PHE A 148 -1.62 3.57 -14.30
CA PHE A 148 -0.87 4.64 -13.63
C PHE A 148 -1.33 6.06 -13.93
N ASN A 149 -2.30 6.26 -14.82
CA ASN A 149 -2.86 7.60 -15.02
C ASN A 149 -3.52 8.13 -13.74
N GLY A 150 -3.18 9.36 -13.36
CA GLY A 150 -3.80 10.04 -12.21
C GLY A 150 -3.35 9.55 -10.83
N VAL A 151 -2.30 8.73 -10.74
CA VAL A 151 -1.76 8.29 -9.45
C VAL A 151 -0.99 9.42 -8.76
N ASP A 152 -0.97 9.42 -7.43
CA ASP A 152 -0.29 10.48 -6.66
C ASP A 152 1.23 10.38 -6.80
N GLU A 153 1.77 9.16 -6.87
CA GLU A 153 3.21 8.92 -7.00
C GLU A 153 3.52 7.67 -7.83
N LEU A 154 4.46 7.79 -8.76
CA LEU A 154 5.00 6.68 -9.56
C LEU A 154 6.52 6.73 -9.58
N GLU A 155 7.15 5.73 -8.96
CA GLU A 155 8.58 5.51 -9.06
C GLU A 155 8.88 4.33 -9.99
N ILE A 156 9.67 4.54 -11.03
CA ILE A 156 10.14 3.50 -11.94
C ILE A 156 11.64 3.33 -11.72
N GLU A 157 12.01 2.20 -11.13
CA GLU A 157 13.39 1.78 -10.98
C GLU A 157 13.75 0.83 -12.13
N VAL A 158 14.83 1.14 -12.83
CA VAL A 158 15.22 0.48 -14.07
C VAL A 158 16.53 -0.28 -13.86
N PHE A 159 16.58 -1.51 -14.33
CA PHE A 159 17.76 -2.37 -14.23
C PHE A 159 18.10 -3.06 -15.55
N GLN A 160 19.39 -3.23 -15.80
CA GLN A 160 19.94 -4.03 -16.88
C GLN A 160 21.04 -4.95 -16.33
N ALA A 161 21.10 -6.19 -16.82
CA ALA A 161 22.14 -7.13 -16.39
C ALA A 161 23.53 -6.79 -16.97
N MET A 162 23.56 -6.21 -18.18
CA MET A 162 24.79 -5.80 -18.86
C MET A 162 24.71 -4.32 -19.24
N TYR A 163 25.73 -3.54 -18.88
CA TYR A 163 25.79 -2.11 -19.18
C TYR A 163 25.87 -1.87 -20.69
N GLY A 164 24.97 -1.03 -21.22
CA GLY A 164 24.93 -0.67 -22.64
C GLY A 164 24.45 -1.78 -23.58
N GLY A 165 23.97 -2.90 -23.03
CA GLY A 165 23.48 -4.03 -23.82
C GLY A 165 22.03 -3.90 -24.31
N CYS A 166 21.28 -2.91 -23.82
CA CYS A 166 19.86 -2.73 -24.09
C CYS A 166 19.51 -1.28 -24.40
N ASP A 167 18.44 -1.08 -25.18
CA ASP A 167 17.85 0.23 -25.44
C ASP A 167 16.78 0.59 -24.39
N PHE A 168 16.24 1.80 -24.48
CA PHE A 168 15.18 2.28 -23.58
C PHE A 168 13.77 2.03 -24.13
N SER A 169 13.60 1.09 -25.07
CA SER A 169 12.31 0.82 -25.73
C SER A 169 11.19 0.48 -24.73
N VAL A 170 11.51 -0.28 -23.67
CA VAL A 170 10.58 -0.64 -22.59
C VAL A 170 10.04 0.59 -21.85
N LEU A 171 10.88 1.61 -21.63
CA LEU A 171 10.44 2.87 -21.02
C LEU A 171 9.49 3.66 -21.93
N GLY A 172 9.60 3.46 -23.24
CA GLY A 172 8.66 3.97 -24.24
C GLY A 172 7.21 3.56 -23.98
N LEU A 173 6.97 2.42 -23.32
CA LEU A 173 5.62 1.96 -22.97
C LEU A 173 4.93 2.88 -21.96
N PHE A 174 5.69 3.66 -21.20
CA PHE A 174 5.13 4.60 -20.23
C PHE A 174 4.97 6.03 -20.78
N GLU A 175 5.35 6.29 -22.04
CA GLU A 175 5.25 7.63 -22.65
C GLU A 175 3.82 8.17 -22.69
N GLY A 176 2.80 7.31 -22.59
CA GLY A 176 1.39 7.70 -22.56
C GLY A 176 0.85 8.01 -21.16
N VAL A 177 1.58 7.65 -20.08
CA VAL A 177 1.12 7.85 -18.70
C VAL A 177 1.06 9.34 -18.37
N ARG A 178 -0.04 9.84 -17.79
CA ARG A 178 -0.28 11.27 -17.52
C ARG A 178 -0.89 11.50 -16.14
N ALA A 179 -0.93 12.77 -15.74
CA ALA A 179 -1.54 13.25 -14.51
C ALA A 179 -0.97 12.62 -13.22
N VAL A 180 0.29 12.16 -13.27
CA VAL A 180 0.98 11.63 -12.11
C VAL A 180 1.39 12.79 -11.20
N GLY A 181 1.03 12.75 -9.92
CA GLY A 181 1.40 13.82 -8.98
C GLY A 181 2.91 13.98 -8.84
N ARG A 182 3.62 12.87 -8.57
CA ARG A 182 5.08 12.79 -8.57
C ARG A 182 5.59 11.57 -9.33
N ALA A 183 6.27 11.77 -10.45
CA ALA A 183 6.97 10.72 -11.18
C ALA A 183 8.49 10.77 -10.97
N VAL A 184 9.13 9.62 -10.81
CA VAL A 184 10.60 9.49 -10.74
C VAL A 184 11.03 8.26 -11.54
N VAL A 185 12.03 8.42 -12.42
CA VAL A 185 12.64 7.31 -13.16
C VAL A 185 14.11 7.25 -12.80
N ARG A 186 14.58 6.12 -12.25
CA ARG A 186 15.95 5.97 -11.71
C ARG A 186 16.56 4.60 -12.03
N GLY A 187 17.82 4.41 -11.66
CA GLY A 187 18.56 3.16 -11.83
C GLY A 187 19.49 3.22 -13.04
N SER A 188 19.45 2.20 -13.90
CA SER A 188 20.30 2.06 -15.09
C SER A 188 19.83 2.93 -16.27
N VAL A 189 19.76 4.25 -16.06
CA VAL A 189 19.18 5.22 -17.03
C VAL A 189 20.19 5.94 -17.92
N GLY A 190 21.45 5.52 -17.87
CA GLY A 190 22.55 6.10 -18.63
C GLY A 190 22.77 7.60 -18.40
N ASP A 191 22.60 8.43 -19.43
CA ASP A 191 22.78 9.89 -19.31
C ASP A 191 21.62 10.60 -18.58
N GLY A 192 20.57 9.86 -18.21
CA GLY A 192 19.44 10.33 -17.41
C GLY A 192 18.47 11.25 -18.15
N ARG A 193 18.82 11.80 -19.33
CA ARG A 193 17.99 12.80 -20.01
C ARG A 193 16.63 12.27 -20.39
N TYR A 194 16.58 11.06 -20.95
CA TYR A 194 15.31 10.42 -21.32
C TYR A 194 14.46 10.09 -20.09
N ALA A 195 15.07 9.62 -19.00
CA ALA A 195 14.39 9.35 -17.74
C ALA A 195 13.78 10.63 -17.12
N ASP A 196 14.54 11.73 -17.11
CA ASP A 196 14.07 13.03 -16.61
C ASP A 196 12.93 13.60 -17.46
N TRP A 197 13.04 13.52 -18.79
CA TRP A 197 11.96 13.93 -19.69
C TRP A 197 10.72 13.06 -19.48
N LEU A 198 10.88 11.74 -19.37
CA LEU A 198 9.76 10.82 -19.17
C LEU A 198 9.04 11.11 -17.84
N ALA A 199 9.79 11.35 -16.76
CA ALA A 199 9.21 11.74 -15.48
C ALA A 199 8.41 13.05 -15.59
N ARG A 200 8.95 14.08 -16.26
CA ARG A 200 8.20 15.34 -16.49
C ARG A 200 6.96 15.13 -17.35
N SER A 201 7.09 14.35 -18.42
CA SER A 201 6.00 13.97 -19.33
C SER A 201 4.85 13.28 -18.58
N MET A 202 5.15 12.41 -17.63
CA MET A 202 4.15 11.74 -16.79
C MET A 202 3.38 12.68 -15.87
N MET A 203 3.99 13.77 -15.42
CA MET A 203 3.36 14.77 -14.58
C MET A 203 2.47 15.76 -15.36
N CYS A 204 2.50 15.75 -16.69
CA CYS A 204 1.65 16.60 -17.50
C CYS A 204 0.16 16.24 -17.36
N PRO A 205 -0.76 17.22 -17.47
CA PRO A 205 -2.20 16.98 -17.50
C PRO A 205 -2.65 15.97 -18.58
N PRO A 206 -3.81 15.33 -18.40
CA PRO A 206 -4.34 14.40 -19.40
C PRO A 206 -4.71 15.17 -20.68
N GLY A 207 -4.36 14.62 -21.84
CA GLY A 207 -4.64 15.22 -23.15
C GLY A 207 -3.59 16.20 -23.65
N GLU A 208 -2.67 16.65 -22.79
CA GLU A 208 -1.49 17.38 -23.22
C GLU A 208 -0.46 16.37 -23.76
N LYS A 209 -0.07 16.55 -25.02
CA LYS A 209 1.03 15.80 -25.62
C LYS A 209 2.30 16.60 -25.34
N PRO A 210 3.14 16.21 -24.36
CA PRO A 210 4.46 16.80 -24.22
C PRO A 210 5.20 16.64 -25.54
N LEU A 211 6.02 17.63 -25.87
CA LEU A 211 6.91 17.54 -27.03
C LEU A 211 7.69 16.23 -26.89
N GLY A 212 7.69 15.42 -27.97
CA GLY A 212 8.45 14.17 -27.98
C GLY A 212 9.91 14.46 -27.60
N PHE A 213 10.59 13.51 -26.96
CA PHE A 213 11.95 13.71 -26.46
C PHE A 213 12.91 14.36 -27.48
N ALA A 214 12.80 14.00 -28.77
CA ALA A 214 13.59 14.58 -29.85
C ALA A 214 13.24 16.04 -30.18
N ALA A 215 12.00 16.46 -29.94
CA ALA A 215 11.49 17.81 -30.19
C ALA A 215 11.72 18.78 -29.02
N ASP A 216 11.96 18.28 -27.80
CA ASP A 216 12.16 19.09 -26.58
C ASP A 216 13.55 19.75 -26.51
N GLY A 217 14.32 19.78 -27.61
CA GLY A 217 15.65 20.40 -27.71
C GLY A 217 16.75 19.76 -26.85
N LEU A 218 16.40 18.79 -25.99
CA LEU A 218 17.33 17.99 -25.18
C LEU A 218 17.99 16.86 -25.99
N GLY A 219 17.39 16.51 -27.14
CA GLY A 219 17.89 15.56 -28.12
C GLY A 219 18.92 16.20 -29.05
N GLY A 220 20.18 16.25 -28.61
CA GLY A 220 21.29 16.54 -29.51
C GLY A 220 21.45 15.41 -30.54
N GLY A 221 20.90 15.59 -31.74
CA GLY A 221 21.26 14.87 -32.99
C GLY A 221 21.02 13.35 -33.06
N ARG A 222 20.64 12.67 -31.97
CA ARG A 222 20.30 11.25 -31.93
C ARG A 222 19.06 11.04 -31.08
N GLU A 223 18.16 10.18 -31.53
CA GLU A 223 17.01 9.75 -30.73
C GLU A 223 17.54 9.26 -29.37
N GLY A 224 17.22 9.93 -28.27
CA GLY A 224 17.71 9.55 -26.93
C GLY A 224 17.21 8.19 -26.43
N ARG A 225 16.49 7.43 -27.28
CA ARG A 225 16.22 6.00 -27.10
C ARG A 225 17.48 5.15 -27.35
N ASP A 226 18.44 5.69 -28.10
CA ASP A 226 19.62 5.00 -28.64
C ASP A 226 20.95 5.45 -27.98
N VAL A 227 20.91 6.01 -26.77
CA VAL A 227 22.09 6.56 -26.05
C VAL A 227 23.26 5.56 -25.98
N TRP A 228 22.98 4.27 -26.06
CA TRP A 228 23.96 3.18 -25.97
C TRP A 228 24.41 2.57 -27.31
N ARG A 229 23.86 2.97 -28.46
CA ARG A 229 24.18 2.30 -29.75
C ARG A 229 25.65 2.45 -30.19
N ASP A 230 26.40 3.37 -29.58
CA ASP A 230 27.82 3.60 -29.87
C ASP A 230 28.77 3.19 -28.73
N GLY A 231 28.26 2.52 -27.70
CA GLY A 231 29.10 1.94 -26.65
C GLY A 231 29.82 0.71 -27.17
N ASN A 232 31.09 0.91 -27.59
CA ASN A 232 32.06 -0.10 -28.02
C ASN A 232 32.04 -0.46 -29.52
N ARG A 233 32.64 0.40 -30.34
CA ARG A 233 33.38 -0.01 -31.54
C ARG A 233 34.85 0.30 -31.37
#